data_AF-A0A0Q5FE12-F1
#
_entry.id   AF-A0A0Q5FE12-F1
#
_cell.length_a   1.000
_cell.length_b   1.000
_cell.length_c   1.000
_cell.angle_alpha   90.00
_cell.angle_beta   90.00
_cell.angle_gamma   90.00
#
_symmetry.space_group_name_H-M   'P 1'
#
loop_
_entity.id
_entity.type
_entity.pdbx_description
1 polymer ?
#
loop_
_entity_poly.entity_id
_entity_poly.type
_entity_poly.pdbx_seq_one_letter_code
_entity_poly.pdbx_strand_id
1 'polypeptide(L)'
;MNRFVQCLAMALMLAGATLFSAPSMAGAERGANSNPYNSPIKRANPNSRQGTAPATPQVRTPNTVPTPRAPTLENGGIGNGYPTRQQAPVRPAPDTRPSTPARGN
;
A
#
# COMPACT_ATOMS: atom_id res chain seq x y z
N MET A 1 24.16 36.00 56.68
CA MET A 1 23.47 34.73 56.36
C MET A 1 22.57 34.81 55.11
N ASN A 2 22.07 35.99 54.71
CA ASN A 2 21.11 36.08 53.59
C ASN A 2 21.74 35.99 52.18
N ARG A 3 23.00 36.38 52.01
CA ARG A 3 23.66 36.38 50.68
C ARG A 3 23.94 34.96 50.17
N PHE A 4 24.30 34.06 51.07
CA PHE A 4 24.62 32.68 50.75
C PHE A 4 23.37 31.90 50.29
N VAL A 5 22.25 32.11 50.99
CA VAL A 5 20.94 31.52 50.65
C VAL A 5 20.43 32.08 49.32
N GLN A 6 20.64 33.37 49.05
CA GLN A 6 20.30 33.99 47.76
C GLN A 6 21.11 33.40 46.61
N CYS A 7 22.42 33.23 46.77
CA CYS A 7 23.27 32.61 45.75
C CYS A 7 22.89 31.14 45.49
N LEU A 8 22.60 30.37 46.55
CA LEU A 8 22.20 28.98 46.42
C LEU A 8 20.85 28.84 45.71
N ALA A 9 19.87 29.70 46.02
CA ALA A 9 18.58 29.72 45.35
C ALA A 9 18.70 30.08 43.85
N MET A 10 19.58 31.04 43.52
CA MET A 10 19.81 31.45 42.13
C MET A 10 20.53 30.37 41.32
N ALA A 11 21.48 29.66 41.92
CA ALA A 11 22.17 28.54 41.29
C ALA A 11 21.22 27.35 41.03
N LEU A 12 20.31 27.06 41.96
CA LEU A 12 19.32 26.00 41.79
C LEU A 12 18.33 26.31 40.64
N MET A 13 17.91 27.58 40.53
CA MET A 13 17.03 28.04 39.44
C MET A 13 17.71 28.02 38.07
N LEU A 14 19.02 28.28 38.00
CA LEU A 14 19.77 28.25 36.74
C LEU A 14 20.09 26.82 36.27
N ALA A 15 20.24 25.88 37.20
CA ALA A 15 20.49 24.47 36.90
C ALA A 15 19.23 23.65 36.56
N GLY A 16 18.03 24.14 36.93
CA GLY A 16 16.77 23.42 36.76
C GLY A 16 16.12 23.51 35.37
N ALA A 17 16.72 24.23 34.42
CA ALA A 17 16.10 24.54 33.13
C ALA A 17 16.60 23.69 31.94
N THR A 18 17.22 22.53 32.16
CA THR A 18 17.45 21.55 31.08
C THR A 18 16.20 20.69 30.90
N LEU A 19 15.15 21.34 30.40
CA LEU A 19 13.96 20.67 29.90
C LEU A 19 14.38 19.60 28.90
N PHE A 20 13.98 18.36 29.18
CA PHE A 20 14.01 17.24 28.25
C PHE A 20 13.48 17.69 26.90
N SER A 21 14.38 17.89 25.93
CA SER A 21 13.99 18.02 24.54
C SER A 21 13.73 16.60 24.04
N ALA A 22 12.48 16.14 24.18
CA ALA A 22 12.03 14.98 23.42
C ALA A 22 12.19 15.35 21.93
N PRO A 23 12.79 14.50 21.09
CA PRO A 23 12.80 14.76 19.66
C PRO A 23 11.34 14.78 19.19
N SER A 24 10.84 15.96 18.84
CA SER A 24 9.57 16.07 18.13
C SER A 24 9.75 15.25 16.85
N MET A 25 8.99 14.18 16.70
CA MET A 25 8.84 13.47 15.45
C MET A 25 8.09 14.39 14.48
N ALA A 26 8.80 15.39 13.97
CA ALA A 26 8.36 16.28 12.90
C ALA A 26 8.24 15.45 11.62
N GLY A 27 7.16 14.68 11.55
CA GLY A 27 6.87 13.75 10.47
C GLY A 27 5.46 13.18 10.54
N ALA A 28 4.79 13.24 11.71
CA ALA A 28 3.40 12.79 11.84
C ALA A 28 2.38 13.84 11.35
N GLU A 29 2.74 15.13 11.34
CA GLU A 29 1.74 16.22 11.33
C GLU A 29 1.69 17.02 10.03
N ARG A 30 2.61 16.79 9.10
CA ARG A 30 2.66 17.49 7.80
C ARG A 30 2.40 16.54 6.66
N GLY A 31 1.16 16.08 6.52
CA GLY A 31 0.77 15.27 5.37
C GLY A 31 -0.39 14.29 5.55
N ALA A 32 -1.16 14.39 6.64
CA ALA A 32 -2.47 13.76 6.71
C ALA A 32 -3.46 14.50 5.78
N ASN A 33 -3.18 14.49 4.47
CA ASN A 33 -4.23 14.60 3.49
C ASN A 33 -5.19 13.45 3.84
N SER A 34 -6.41 13.75 4.28
CA SER A 34 -7.42 12.78 4.70
C SER A 34 -7.81 11.79 3.60
N ASN A 35 -7.20 11.91 2.42
CA ASN A 35 -7.20 10.93 1.36
C ASN A 35 -6.69 9.56 1.87
N PRO A 36 -7.60 8.56 2.03
CA PRO A 36 -7.22 7.24 2.52
C PRO A 36 -6.23 6.53 1.58
N TYR A 37 -6.12 6.96 0.32
CA TYR A 37 -5.22 6.39 -0.67
C TYR A 37 -3.78 6.90 -0.61
N ASN A 38 -3.46 7.86 0.28
CA ASN A 38 -2.10 8.41 0.43
C ASN A 38 -1.50 8.24 1.84
N SER A 39 -1.85 7.16 2.55
CA SER A 39 -1.31 6.87 3.88
C SER A 39 0.10 6.24 3.83
N PRO A 40 0.92 6.36 4.89
CA PRO A 40 2.23 5.69 4.96
C PRO A 40 2.15 4.18 4.71
N ILE A 41 1.11 3.53 5.25
CA ILE A 41 0.86 2.09 5.09
C ILE A 41 0.60 1.73 3.62
N LYS A 42 -0.20 2.55 2.92
CA LYS A 42 -0.53 2.34 1.50
C LYS A 42 0.67 2.60 0.59
N ARG A 43 1.53 3.56 0.92
CA ARG A 43 2.76 3.82 0.17
C ARG A 43 3.77 2.69 0.32
N ALA A 44 3.95 2.16 1.54
CA ALA A 44 4.85 1.03 1.80
C ALA A 44 4.38 -0.26 1.11
N ASN A 45 3.07 -0.47 1.02
CA ASN A 45 2.47 -1.60 0.31
C ASN A 45 1.17 -1.13 -0.39
N PRO A 46 1.19 -0.89 -1.71
CA PRO A 46 0.02 -0.48 -2.49
C PRO A 46 -1.17 -1.44 -2.37
N ASN A 47 -0.94 -2.71 -2.05
CA ASN A 47 -1.98 -3.73 -1.88
C ASN A 47 -2.62 -3.70 -0.47
N SER A 48 -2.05 -2.98 0.50
CA SER A 48 -2.64 -2.83 1.83
C SER A 48 -4.02 -2.16 1.77
N ARG A 49 -5.00 -2.74 2.48
CA ARG A 49 -6.35 -2.16 2.65
C ARG A 49 -6.57 -1.50 4.00
N GLN A 50 -5.62 -1.65 4.94
CA GLN A 50 -5.69 -1.02 6.25
C GLN A 50 -5.86 0.50 6.12
N GLY A 51 -6.85 1.05 6.81
CA GLY A 51 -7.17 2.49 6.76
C GLY A 51 -7.86 2.98 5.47
N THR A 52 -8.14 2.09 4.51
CA THR A 52 -8.89 2.43 3.27
C THR A 52 -10.32 1.88 3.25
N ALA A 53 -10.61 0.90 4.10
CA ALA A 53 -11.95 0.36 4.25
C ALA A 53 -12.77 1.24 5.21
N PRO A 54 -14.08 1.43 4.95
CA PRO A 54 -14.99 2.06 5.91
C PRO A 54 -14.95 1.32 7.25
N ALA A 55 -14.96 2.06 8.36
CA ALA A 55 -15.02 1.48 9.71
C ALA A 55 -16.39 0.86 10.01
N THR A 56 -17.45 1.36 9.37
CA THR A 56 -18.80 0.84 9.51
C THR A 56 -19.05 -0.26 8.46
N PRO A 57 -19.41 -1.49 8.87
CA PRO A 57 -19.84 -2.52 7.94
C PRO A 57 -21.04 -2.05 7.12
N GLN A 58 -21.13 -2.47 5.86
CA GLN A 58 -22.30 -2.18 5.05
C GLN A 58 -23.54 -2.83 5.68
N VAL A 59 -24.60 -2.04 5.90
CA VAL A 59 -25.89 -2.54 6.40
C VAL A 59 -26.44 -3.54 5.39
N ARG A 60 -26.62 -4.79 5.81
CA ARG A 60 -27.24 -5.85 5.00
C ARG A 60 -28.76 -5.75 5.10
N THR A 61 -29.42 -5.32 4.03
CA THR A 61 -30.84 -5.56 3.83
C THR A 61 -31.10 -7.04 3.48
N PRO A 62 -32.32 -7.56 3.70
CA PRO A 62 -32.70 -8.87 3.19
C PRO A 62 -32.52 -8.91 1.67
N ASN A 63 -31.57 -9.70 1.20
CA ASN A 63 -31.29 -9.85 -0.22
C ASN A 63 -31.76 -11.24 -0.67
N THR A 64 -32.67 -11.28 -1.64
CA THR A 64 -33.16 -12.52 -2.26
C THR A 64 -32.25 -13.02 -3.37
N VAL A 65 -31.24 -12.22 -3.76
CA VAL A 65 -30.31 -12.55 -4.84
C VAL A 65 -29.05 -13.21 -4.27
N PRO A 66 -28.52 -14.27 -4.92
CA PRO A 66 -27.24 -14.87 -4.54
C PRO A 66 -26.10 -13.83 -4.53
N THR A 67 -25.27 -13.86 -3.50
CA THR A 67 -24.09 -12.98 -3.43
C THR A 67 -23.08 -13.40 -4.50
N PRO A 68 -22.60 -12.49 -5.36
CA PRO A 68 -21.54 -12.80 -6.31
C PRO A 68 -20.30 -13.34 -5.59
N ARG A 69 -19.73 -14.45 -6.10
CA ARG A 69 -18.46 -14.98 -5.56
C ARG A 69 -17.33 -14.00 -5.87
N ALA A 70 -16.44 -13.82 -4.90
CA ALA A 70 -15.24 -13.00 -5.10
C ALA A 70 -14.37 -13.57 -6.24
N PRO A 71 -13.66 -12.72 -6.99
CA PRO A 71 -12.69 -13.18 -7.97
C PRO A 71 -11.54 -13.93 -7.29
N THR A 72 -11.25 -15.13 -7.78
CA THR A 72 -10.17 -16.01 -7.33
C THR A 72 -9.37 -16.50 -8.54
N LEU A 73 -8.33 -17.31 -8.30
CA LEU A 73 -7.52 -17.89 -9.38
C LEU A 73 -8.30 -19.00 -10.09
N GLU A 74 -8.93 -19.87 -9.32
CA GLU A 74 -9.70 -21.03 -9.78
C GLU A 74 -10.98 -20.68 -10.53
N ASN A 75 -11.57 -19.50 -10.28
CA ASN A 75 -12.72 -19.01 -11.04
C ASN A 75 -12.32 -18.05 -12.19
N GLY A 76 -11.01 -17.84 -12.41
CA GLY A 76 -10.49 -16.96 -13.47
C GLY A 76 -10.67 -15.46 -13.22
N GLY A 77 -11.27 -15.04 -12.10
CA GLY A 77 -11.58 -13.64 -11.83
C GLY A 77 -10.37 -12.76 -11.52
N ILE A 78 -9.23 -13.34 -11.10
CA ILE A 78 -7.98 -12.62 -10.84
C ILE A 78 -7.17 -12.38 -12.13
N GLY A 79 -7.45 -13.09 -13.23
CA GLY A 79 -6.76 -12.93 -14.53
C GLY A 79 -5.31 -13.41 -14.58
N ASN A 80 -4.67 -13.65 -13.43
CA ASN A 80 -3.30 -14.20 -13.32
C ASN A 80 -3.28 -15.75 -13.20
N GLY A 81 -4.42 -16.40 -13.39
CA GLY A 81 -4.52 -17.86 -13.35
C GLY A 81 -3.98 -18.51 -14.62
N TYR A 82 -3.61 -19.78 -14.53
CA TYR A 82 -3.34 -20.56 -15.73
C TYR A 82 -4.60 -20.59 -16.61
N PRO A 83 -4.48 -20.46 -17.94
CA PRO A 83 -5.63 -20.54 -18.83
C PRO A 83 -6.29 -21.91 -18.70
N THR A 84 -7.41 -21.99 -17.95
CA THR A 84 -8.21 -23.20 -17.75
C THR A 84 -8.85 -23.68 -19.05
N ARG A 85 -8.90 -22.81 -20.06
CA ARG A 85 -9.35 -23.11 -21.41
C ARG A 85 -8.38 -22.52 -22.42
N GLN A 86 -7.19 -23.11 -22.54
CA GLN A 86 -6.45 -22.97 -23.79
C GLN A 86 -7.26 -23.72 -24.86
N GLN A 87 -7.95 -22.95 -25.69
CA GLN A 87 -8.15 -23.28 -27.09
C GLN A 87 -6.81 -23.88 -27.59
N ALA A 88 -6.83 -25.14 -28.01
CA ALA A 88 -5.61 -25.82 -28.45
C ALA A 88 -4.86 -24.91 -29.44
N PRO A 89 -3.52 -24.80 -29.35
CA PRO A 89 -2.75 -23.97 -30.27
C PRO A 89 -3.15 -24.32 -31.70
N VAL A 90 -3.73 -23.37 -32.44
CA VAL A 90 -4.02 -23.57 -33.86
C VAL A 90 -2.67 -23.70 -34.54
N ARG A 91 -2.41 -24.88 -35.13
CA ARG A 91 -1.21 -25.13 -35.93
C ARG A 91 -1.13 -24.05 -37.02
N PRO A 92 -0.01 -23.32 -37.16
CA PRO A 92 0.17 -22.41 -38.28
C PRO A 92 -0.09 -23.14 -39.59
N ALA A 93 -0.85 -22.52 -40.50
CA ALA A 93 -1.03 -23.06 -41.84
C ALA A 93 0.35 -23.26 -42.49
N PRO A 94 0.60 -24.38 -43.18
CA PRO A 94 1.84 -24.54 -43.94
C PRO A 94 1.95 -23.38 -44.95
N ASP A 95 3.09 -22.69 -44.93
CA ASP A 95 3.39 -21.66 -45.93
C ASP A 95 3.55 -22.37 -47.29
N THR A 96 2.60 -22.15 -48.21
CA THR A 96 2.58 -22.78 -49.54
C THR A 96 3.49 -22.06 -50.54
N ARG A 97 4.31 -21.10 -50.09
CA ARG A 97 5.19 -20.36 -50.99
C ARG A 97 6.29 -21.28 -51.55
N PRO A 98 6.45 -21.38 -52.88
CA PRO A 98 7.55 -22.13 -53.47
C PRO A 98 8.90 -21.55 -53.01
N SER A 99 9.79 -22.40 -52.50
CA SER A 99 11.17 -21.99 -52.23
C SER A 99 11.86 -21.66 -53.56
N THR A 100 12.19 -20.39 -53.78
CA THR A 100 13.01 -20.00 -54.94
C THR A 100 14.43 -20.54 -54.76
N PRO A 101 15.03 -21.20 -55.76
CA PRO A 101 16.38 -21.72 -55.64
C PRO A 101 17.38 -20.57 -55.45
N ALA A 102 18.33 -20.75 -54.55
CA ALA A 102 19.42 -19.81 -54.33
C ALA A 102 20.29 -19.75 -55.60
N ARG A 103 20.46 -18.55 -56.17
CA ARG A 103 21.44 -18.30 -57.22
C ARG A 103 22.81 -18.16 -56.54
N GLY A 104 23.62 -19.20 -56.64
CA GLY A 104 24.97 -19.22 -56.08
C GLY A 104 25.91 -18.25 -56.79
N ASN A 105 26.87 -17.73 -56.01
CA ASN A 105 28.16 -17.18 -56.43
C ASN A 105 29.21 -17.66 -55.44
#